data_AF-T1B339-F1
#
_entry.id   AF-T1B339-F1
#
_cell.length_a   1.000
_cell.length_b   1.000
_cell.length_c   1.000
_cell.angle_alpha   90.00
_cell.angle_beta   90.00
_cell.angle_gamma   90.00
#
_symmetry.space_group_name_H-M   'P 1'
#
loop_
_entity.id
_entity.type
_entity.pdbx_description
1 polymer ?
#
loop_
_entity_poly.entity_id
_entity_poly.type
_entity_poly.pdbx_seq_one_letter_code
_entity_poly.pdbx_strand_id
1 'polypeptide(L)' 'ALVSDTEAVMRRALAHCKLPFDAACTESTGASAPVSTLSSAQVREPIHRRGVDAWRRYESQLAPLRNALADLL' A
#
# COMPACT_ATOMS: atom_id res chain seq x y z
N ALA A 1 -8.47 -0.18 2.93
CA ALA A 1 -8.24 -0.39 4.38
C ALA A 1 -6.96 0.33 4.82
N LEU A 2 -5.76 -0.12 4.43
CA LEU A 2 -4.49 0.53 4.83
C LEU A 2 -4.40 2.01 4.42
N VAL A 3 -4.34 2.30 3.13
CA VAL A 3 -4.26 3.69 2.60
C VAL A 3 -5.56 4.49 2.76
N SER A 4 -6.57 3.92 3.39
CA SER A 4 -7.88 4.53 3.64
C SER A 4 -7.98 5.08 5.06
N ASP A 5 -7.32 4.41 6.00
CA ASP A 5 -7.28 4.73 7.42
C ASP A 5 -5.92 4.25 7.96
N THR A 6 -4.86 4.96 7.54
CA THR A 6 -3.48 4.57 7.82
C THR A 6 -3.23 4.48 9.32
N GLU A 7 -3.75 5.44 10.09
CA GLU A 7 -3.52 5.49 11.53
C GLU A 7 -4.14 4.29 12.24
N ALA A 8 -5.41 3.96 11.96
CA ALA A 8 -6.04 2.80 12.60
C ALA A 8 -5.32 1.50 12.24
N VAL A 9 -4.85 1.35 10.99
CA VAL A 9 -4.05 0.18 10.61
C VAL A 9 -2.68 0.16 11.29
N MET A 10 -2.00 1.31 11.36
CA MET A 10 -0.70 1.45 12.03
C MET A 10 -0.79 1.13 13.52
N ARG A 11 -1.80 1.67 14.22
CA ARG A 11 -2.05 1.37 15.64
C ARG A 11 -2.24 -0.12 15.89
N ARG A 12 -3.02 -0.81 15.04
CA ARG A 12 -3.20 -2.26 15.15
C ARG A 12 -1.91 -3.04 14.90
N ALA A 13 -1.12 -2.63 13.90
CA ALA A 13 0.16 -3.26 13.60
C ALA A 13 1.15 -3.11 14.76
N LEU A 14 1.30 -1.89 15.31
CA LEU A 14 2.19 -1.62 16.45
C LEU A 14 1.72 -2.35 17.71
N ALA A 15 0.41 -2.38 17.99
CA ALA A 15 -0.15 -3.12 19.12
C ALA A 15 0.15 -4.62 19.05
N HIS A 16 0.04 -5.22 17.85
CA HIS A 16 0.42 -6.62 17.63
C HIS A 16 1.91 -6.86 17.93
N CYS A 17 2.78 -5.92 17.52
CA CYS A 17 4.22 -5.96 17.82
C CYS A 17 4.58 -5.53 19.25
N LYS A 18 3.60 -5.16 20.10
CA LYS A 18 3.80 -4.62 21.45
C LYS A 18 4.67 -3.35 21.48
N LEU A 19 4.54 -2.51 20.45
CA LEU A 19 5.22 -1.22 20.33
C LEU A 19 4.26 -0.06 20.61
N PRO A 20 4.73 1.05 21.22
CA PRO A 20 3.93 2.26 21.38
C PRO A 20 3.68 2.93 20.03
N PHE A 21 2.60 3.70 19.93
CA PHE A 21 2.31 4.52 18.76
C PHE A 21 3.08 5.84 18.81
N ASP A 22 3.65 6.24 17.66
CA ASP A 22 4.20 7.56 17.40
C ASP A 22 3.52 8.14 16.15
N ALA A 23 3.14 9.43 16.18
CA ALA A 23 2.53 10.10 15.04
C ALA A 23 3.43 10.09 13.79
N ALA A 24 4.76 10.11 13.98
CA ALA A 24 5.76 10.00 12.93
C ALA A 24 5.60 8.71 12.11
N CYS A 25 5.02 7.64 12.67
CA CYS A 25 4.76 6.39 11.94
C CYS A 25 3.75 6.56 10.80
N THR A 26 2.99 7.64 10.77
CA THR A 26 2.02 7.94 9.71
C THR A 26 2.52 9.00 8.72
N GLU A 27 3.66 9.64 9.00
CA GLU A 27 4.28 10.63 8.15
C GLU A 27 5.28 9.97 7.18
N SER A 28 4.88 9.73 5.93
CA SER A 28 5.72 9.01 4.96
C SER A 28 6.75 9.87 4.24
N THR A 29 6.56 11.20 4.17
CA THR A 29 7.37 12.09 3.31
C THR A 29 8.61 12.66 3.99
N GLY A 30 8.77 12.51 5.31
CA GLY A 30 9.88 13.06 6.08
C GLY A 30 11.16 12.21 6.09
N ALA A 31 11.13 10.99 5.55
CA ALA A 31 12.27 10.08 5.58
C ALA A 31 13.38 10.46 4.57
N SER A 32 14.56 10.79 5.10
CA SER A 32 15.73 11.21 4.30
C SER A 32 16.60 10.04 3.80
N ALA A 33 16.42 8.84 4.36
CA ALA A 33 17.21 7.67 3.98
C ALA A 33 17.03 7.31 2.48
N PRO A 34 18.10 6.88 1.79
CA PRO A 34 18.00 6.45 0.40
C PRO A 34 17.18 5.15 0.29
N VAL A 35 16.34 5.08 -0.75
CA VAL A 35 15.57 3.88 -1.10
C VAL A 35 15.99 3.46 -2.50
N SER A 36 16.74 2.37 -2.60
CA SER A 36 17.31 1.86 -3.86
C SER A 36 16.47 0.71 -4.44
N THR A 37 15.15 0.90 -4.50
CA THR A 37 14.20 -0.07 -5.08
C THR A 37 13.34 0.63 -6.13
N LEU A 38 12.65 -0.16 -6.98
CA LEU A 38 11.73 0.39 -7.99
C LEU A 38 10.59 1.23 -7.39
N SER A 39 10.30 1.05 -6.10
CA SER A 39 9.27 1.79 -5.38
C SER A 39 9.74 3.16 -4.85
N SER A 40 11.01 3.55 -5.07
CA SER A 40 11.61 4.77 -4.48
C SER A 40 10.78 6.04 -4.70
N ALA A 41 10.30 6.26 -5.94
CA ALA A 41 9.44 7.40 -6.24
C ALA A 41 8.08 7.31 -5.50
N GLN A 42 7.48 6.12 -5.44
CA GLN A 42 6.18 5.90 -4.80
C GLN A 42 6.24 6.11 -3.29
N VAL A 43 7.28 5.62 -2.61
CA VAL A 43 7.38 5.73 -1.14
C VAL A 43 7.70 7.16 -0.68
N ARG A 44 8.14 8.04 -1.58
CA ARG A 44 8.38 9.47 -1.31
C ARG A 44 7.14 10.35 -1.47
N GLU A 45 6.04 9.81 -1.98
CA GLU A 45 4.78 10.54 -2.09
C GLU A 45 3.97 10.46 -0.78
N PRO A 46 3.07 11.43 -0.52
CA PRO A 46 2.07 11.30 0.54
C PRO A 46 1.22 10.04 0.36
N ILE A 47 0.79 9.44 1.46
CA ILE A 47 -0.10 8.27 1.43
C ILE A 47 -1.39 8.62 0.68
N HIS A 48 -1.71 7.83 -0.34
CA HIS A 48 -2.86 8.08 -1.20
C HIS A 48 -3.47 6.79 -1.75
N ARG A 49 -4.66 6.91 -2.34
CA ARG A 49 -5.42 5.79 -2.89
C ARG A 49 -5.21 5.53 -4.39
N ARG A 50 -4.37 6.30 -5.09
CA ARG A 50 -4.23 6.25 -6.56
C ARG A 50 -3.84 4.88 -7.12
N GLY A 51 -3.13 4.05 -6.35
CA GLY A 51 -2.75 2.70 -6.74
C GLY A 51 -3.86 1.66 -6.54
N VAL A 52 -4.90 1.97 -5.75
CA VAL A 52 -6.05 1.09 -5.58
C VAL A 52 -6.77 1.00 -6.92
N ASP A 53 -7.08 -0.23 -7.33
CA ASP A 53 -7.75 -0.51 -8.61
C ASP A 53 -6.99 -0.04 -9.87
N ALA A 54 -5.71 0.35 -9.76
CA ALA A 54 -4.93 0.80 -10.92
C ALA A 54 -4.83 -0.26 -12.04
N TRP A 55 -4.92 -1.55 -11.68
CA TRP A 55 -4.95 -2.66 -12.62
C TRP A 55 -6.15 -2.61 -13.59
N ARG A 56 -7.26 -1.94 -13.22
CA ARG A 56 -8.47 -1.86 -14.05
C ARG A 56 -8.25 -1.17 -15.39
N ARG A 57 -7.21 -0.34 -15.49
CA ARG A 57 -6.76 0.25 -16.77
C ARG A 57 -6.39 -0.83 -17.80
N TYR A 58 -6.05 -2.03 -17.32
CA TYR A 58 -5.68 -3.19 -18.10
C TYR A 58 -6.69 -4.34 -17.98
N GLU A 59 -7.90 -4.06 -17.50
CA GLU A 59 -8.90 -5.10 -17.20
C GLU A 59 -9.23 -5.96 -18.43
N SER A 60 -9.34 -5.35 -19.61
CA SER A 60 -9.67 -6.09 -20.84
C SER A 60 -8.53 -7.02 -21.27
N GLN A 61 -7.27 -6.57 -21.15
CA GLN A 61 -6.10 -7.37 -21.46
C GLN A 61 -5.89 -8.50 -20.44
N LEU A 62 -6.31 -8.28 -19.19
CA LEU A 62 -6.22 -9.26 -18.11
C LEU A 62 -7.40 -10.25 -18.09
N ALA A 63 -8.43 -10.06 -18.93
CA ALA A 63 -9.61 -10.92 -18.96
C ALA A 63 -9.31 -12.42 -19.13
N PRO A 64 -8.39 -12.86 -20.02
CA PRO A 64 -8.04 -14.27 -20.15
C PRO A 64 -7.45 -14.85 -18.85
N LEU A 65 -6.55 -14.12 -18.20
CA LEU A 65 -5.96 -14.52 -16.93
C LEU A 65 -7.02 -14.60 -15.82
N ARG A 66 -7.91 -13.61 -15.75
CA ARG A 66 -9.00 -13.59 -14.78
C ARG A 66 -9.91 -14.80 -14.92
N ASN A 67 -10.27 -15.18 -16.15
CA ASN A 67 -11.10 -16.35 -16.41
C ASN A 67 -10.37 -17.65 -16.00
N ALA A 68 -9.08 -17.77 -16.36
CA ALA A 68 -8.28 -18.96 -16.01
C ALA A 68 -8.12 -19.14 -14.48
N LEU A 69 -8.04 -18.04 -13.72
CA LEU A 69 -7.96 -18.08 -12.26
C LEU A 69 -9.33 -18.29 -11.59
N ALA A 70 -10.44 -17.94 -12.25
CA ALA A 70 -11.78 -18.12 -11.70
C ALA A 70 -12.14 -19.59 -11.50
N ASP A 71 -11.61 -20.48 -12.32
CA ASP A 71 -11.83 -21.92 -12.21
C ASP A 71 -11.01 -22.57 -11.07
N LEU A 72 -10.07 -21.84 -10.45
CA LEU A 72 -9.18 -22.32 -9.38
C LEU A 72 -9.58 -21.85 -7.97
N LEU A 73 -10.55 -20.93 -7.86
CA LEU A 73 -11.03 -20.33 -6.62
C LEU A 73 -12.45 -20.81 -6.29
#